data_AF-A0A3C0T3G6-F1
#
_entry.id   AF-A0A3C0T3G6-F1
#
_cell.length_a   1.000
_cell.length_b   1.000
_cell.length_c   1.000
_cell.angle_alpha   90.00
_cell.angle_beta   90.00
_cell.angle_gamma   90.00
#
_symmetry.space_group_name_H-M   'P 1'
#
loop_
_entity.id
_entity.type
_entity.pdbx_description
1 polymer ?
#
loop_
_entity_poly.entity_id
_entity_poly.type
_entity_poly.pdbx_seq_one_letter_code
_entity_poly.pdbx_strand_id
1 'polypeptide(L)'
;MSDTKVKRNPIIFLIYFIPGTVYFIFNSLFARAITELVDGDLWVVQIYIVSFVLCGLMLFITWFYLRIVEKLSFRQMLSELGLDRFSWKNMLLAVLVMIPFALFYRLLWVPYFWEPGFRFLDAIPVFHIPDWHWQKIGIVSAMEYLPKTVFIPAFITVLIANHLGEEVFFRGFLFKRTEPFFGKWTFIAAGLIFILHHTFQASRTYPAFPIGIFVTGYYAWRRDIYGCILIHFIMNVIF
;
A
#
# COMPACT_ATOMS: atom_id res chain seq x y z
N MET A 1 -9.51 22.12 16.43
CA MET A 1 -8.44 21.89 15.44
C MET A 1 -8.31 23.18 14.66
N SER A 2 -7.13 23.80 14.63
CA SER A 2 -6.92 25.08 13.94
C SER A 2 -7.18 24.91 12.45
N ASP A 3 -7.97 25.82 11.89
CA ASP A 3 -8.46 25.83 10.52
C ASP A 3 -7.37 26.28 9.52
N THR A 4 -6.16 25.72 9.65
CA THR A 4 -5.07 25.96 8.70
C THR A 4 -5.42 25.23 7.42
N LYS A 5 -6.10 25.94 6.50
CA LYS A 5 -6.36 25.46 5.13
C LYS A 5 -5.06 24.99 4.50
N VAL A 6 -4.92 23.68 4.33
CA VAL A 6 -3.82 23.10 3.57
C VAL A 6 -3.85 23.72 2.18
N LYS A 7 -2.80 24.47 1.82
CA LYS A 7 -2.70 25.08 0.50
C LYS A 7 -2.57 23.97 -0.54
N ARG A 8 -3.24 24.15 -1.69
CA ARG A 8 -3.08 23.28 -2.86
C ARG A 8 -1.62 23.28 -3.28
N ASN A 9 -0.96 22.13 -3.17
CA ASN A 9 0.39 21.91 -3.65
C ASN A 9 0.40 20.74 -4.64
N PRO A 10 0.48 20.98 -5.96
CA PRO A 10 0.42 19.91 -6.96
C PRO A 10 1.59 18.93 -6.87
N ILE A 11 2.70 19.29 -6.21
CA ILE A 11 3.83 18.39 -5.95
C ILE A 11 3.38 17.14 -5.18
N ILE A 12 2.28 17.22 -4.43
CA ILE A 12 1.74 16.08 -3.70
C ILE A 12 1.48 14.87 -4.61
N PHE A 13 1.05 15.11 -5.86
CA PHE A 13 0.78 14.04 -6.82
C PHE A 13 2.05 13.32 -7.28
N LEU A 14 3.19 14.02 -7.35
CA LEU A 14 4.47 13.37 -7.62
C LEU A 14 4.91 12.48 -6.45
N ILE A 15 4.63 12.91 -5.22
CA ILE A 15 5.00 12.17 -4.00
C ILE A 15 4.30 10.79 -3.94
N TYR A 16 3.07 10.66 -4.45
CA TYR A 16 2.37 9.36 -4.54
C TYR A 16 3.19 8.29 -5.26
N PHE A 17 3.93 8.66 -6.31
CA PHE A 17 4.61 7.72 -7.19
C PHE A 17 6.07 7.46 -6.84
N ILE A 18 6.67 8.24 -5.93
CA ILE A 18 8.07 8.06 -5.54
C ILE A 18 8.33 6.64 -5.01
N PRO A 19 7.57 6.10 -4.03
CA PRO A 19 7.84 4.77 -3.52
C PRO A 19 7.69 3.69 -4.59
N GLY A 20 6.61 3.70 -5.36
CA GLY A 20 6.38 2.72 -6.43
C GLY A 20 7.48 2.76 -7.50
N THR A 21 7.96 3.95 -7.87
CA THR A 21 9.05 4.13 -8.84
C THR A 21 10.38 3.62 -8.28
N VAL A 22 10.71 3.96 -7.03
CA VAL A 22 11.94 3.47 -6.38
C VAL A 22 11.89 1.95 -6.25
N TYR A 23 10.77 1.39 -5.80
CA TYR A 23 10.60 -0.06 -5.75
C TYR A 23 10.80 -0.69 -7.14
N PHE A 24 10.16 -0.16 -8.18
CA PHE A 24 10.31 -0.68 -9.54
C PHE A 24 11.77 -0.68 -10.00
N ILE A 25 12.51 0.42 -9.77
CA ILE A 25 13.92 0.53 -10.14
C ILE A 25 14.75 -0.53 -9.39
N PHE A 26 14.65 -0.57 -8.07
CA PHE A 26 15.45 -1.50 -7.26
C PHE A 26 15.12 -2.96 -7.55
N ASN A 27 13.83 -3.28 -7.67
CA ASN A 27 13.38 -4.64 -7.87
C ASN A 27 13.66 -5.14 -9.29
N SER A 28 13.38 -4.33 -10.32
CA SER A 28 13.52 -4.74 -11.71
C SER A 28 14.96 -4.68 -12.22
N LEU A 29 15.76 -3.72 -11.75
CA LEU A 29 17.11 -3.50 -12.27
C LEU A 29 18.21 -4.03 -11.35
N PHE A 30 18.01 -4.04 -10.04
CA PHE A 30 19.09 -4.29 -9.08
C PHE A 30 18.92 -5.55 -8.23
N ALA A 31 17.71 -6.12 -8.11
CA ALA A 31 17.47 -7.25 -7.20
C ALA A 31 18.44 -8.42 -7.45
N ARG A 32 18.65 -8.83 -8.70
CA ARG A 32 19.58 -9.92 -9.05
C ARG A 32 21.03 -9.60 -8.72
N ALA A 33 21.50 -8.40 -9.05
CA ALA A 33 22.86 -7.98 -8.73
C ALA A 33 23.09 -7.91 -7.21
N ILE A 34 22.09 -7.47 -6.45
CA ILE A 34 22.12 -7.49 -4.98
C ILE A 34 22.17 -8.93 -4.47
N THR A 35 21.36 -9.82 -5.03
CA THR A 35 21.35 -11.25 -4.70
C THR A 35 22.72 -11.89 -4.90
N GLU A 36 23.35 -11.65 -6.05
CA GLU A 36 24.70 -12.14 -6.35
C GLU A 36 25.75 -11.55 -5.39
N LEU A 37 25.64 -10.25 -5.06
CA LEU A 37 26.57 -9.56 -4.17
C LEU A 37 26.55 -10.11 -2.73
N VAL A 38 25.36 -10.48 -2.23
CA VAL A 38 25.18 -10.94 -0.84
C VAL A 38 25.13 -12.46 -0.70
N ASP A 39 25.34 -13.20 -1.79
CA ASP A 39 25.15 -14.66 -1.87
C ASP A 39 23.81 -15.09 -1.27
N GLY A 40 22.75 -14.35 -1.64
CA GLY A 40 21.41 -14.48 -1.05
C GLY A 40 20.43 -15.24 -1.92
N ASP A 41 19.22 -15.44 -1.39
CA ASP A 41 18.08 -15.89 -2.18
C ASP A 41 17.37 -14.68 -2.82
N LEU A 42 17.04 -14.79 -4.12
CA LEU A 42 16.43 -13.69 -4.87
C LEU A 42 15.07 -13.28 -4.31
N TRP A 43 14.25 -14.21 -3.84
CA TRP A 43 12.95 -13.89 -3.24
C TRP A 43 13.14 -13.12 -1.94
N VAL A 44 14.07 -13.57 -1.08
CA VAL A 44 14.40 -12.88 0.18
C VAL A 44 14.89 -11.45 -0.07
N VAL A 45 15.76 -11.25 -1.07
CA VAL A 45 16.23 -9.90 -1.44
C VAL A 45 15.07 -9.01 -1.90
N GLN A 46 14.17 -9.51 -2.75
CA GLN A 46 12.98 -8.75 -3.18
C GLN A 46 12.09 -8.38 -1.99
N ILE A 47 11.96 -9.27 -0.99
CA ILE A 47 11.22 -9.01 0.25
C ILE A 47 11.86 -7.90 1.09
N TYR A 48 13.19 -7.84 1.17
CA TYR A 48 13.86 -6.74 1.85
C TYR A 48 13.72 -5.42 1.08
N ILE A 49 13.81 -5.45 -0.26
CA ILE A 49 13.57 -4.28 -1.11
C ILE A 49 12.15 -3.74 -0.89
N VAL A 50 11.14 -4.60 -0.95
CA VAL A 50 9.74 -4.17 -0.76
C VAL A 50 9.52 -3.61 0.64
N SER A 51 10.06 -4.26 1.68
CA SER A 51 9.95 -3.78 3.08
C SER A 51 10.62 -2.43 3.27
N PHE A 52 11.82 -2.26 2.72
CA PHE A 52 12.55 -0.99 2.79
C PHE A 52 11.78 0.14 2.09
N VAL A 53 11.21 -0.11 0.91
CA VAL A 53 10.51 0.93 0.15
C VAL A 53 9.13 1.23 0.73
N LEU A 54 8.29 0.22 0.95
CA LEU A 54 6.89 0.42 1.38
C LEU A 54 6.77 0.88 2.83
N CYS A 55 7.76 0.58 3.68
CA CYS A 55 7.78 1.07 5.06
C CYS A 55 8.84 2.14 5.28
N GLY A 56 10.11 1.81 5.03
CA GLY A 56 11.22 2.73 5.30
C GLY A 56 11.10 4.05 4.54
N LEU A 57 11.04 3.99 3.20
CA LEU A 57 10.98 5.19 2.37
C LEU A 57 9.67 5.95 2.54
N MET A 58 8.53 5.27 2.57
CA MET A 58 7.22 5.92 2.78
C MET A 58 7.16 6.66 4.13
N LEU A 59 7.52 6.02 5.23
CA LEU A 59 7.54 6.65 6.54
C LEU A 59 8.58 7.77 6.62
N PHE A 60 9.74 7.61 5.97
CA PHE A 60 10.75 8.66 5.87
C PHE A 60 10.23 9.89 5.13
N ILE A 61 9.58 9.73 3.96
CA ILE A 61 9.01 10.85 3.21
C ILE A 61 7.93 11.55 4.04
N THR A 62 7.04 10.79 4.68
CA THR A 62 6.02 11.35 5.58
C THR A 62 6.65 12.13 6.72
N TRP A 63 7.60 11.52 7.43
CA TRP A 63 8.31 12.17 8.53
C TRP A 63 9.02 13.44 8.06
N PHE A 64 9.79 13.36 6.98
CA PHE A 64 10.55 14.46 6.44
C PHE A 64 9.65 15.62 6.05
N TYR A 65 8.57 15.35 5.32
CA TYR A 65 7.64 16.39 4.90
C TYR A 65 6.98 17.05 6.11
N LEU A 66 6.42 16.28 7.04
CA LEU A 66 5.73 16.84 8.21
C LEU A 66 6.69 17.60 9.14
N ARG A 67 7.90 17.07 9.34
CA ARG A 67 8.88 17.63 10.28
C ARG A 67 9.65 18.81 9.72
N ILE A 68 10.06 18.74 8.45
CA ILE A 68 10.95 19.73 7.83
C ILE A 68 10.15 20.78 7.04
N VAL A 69 9.18 20.36 6.24
CA VAL A 69 8.38 21.28 5.40
C VAL A 69 7.29 21.95 6.23
N GLU A 70 6.53 21.17 6.99
CA GLU A 70 5.41 21.69 7.81
C GLU A 70 5.81 22.04 9.24
N LYS A 71 7.05 21.73 9.65
CA LYS A 71 7.63 22.08 10.96
C LYS A 71 6.81 21.58 12.15
N LEU A 72 6.08 20.48 11.98
CA LEU A 72 5.29 19.87 13.06
C LEU A 72 6.22 19.26 14.11
N SER A 73 5.85 19.37 15.39
CA SER A 73 6.43 18.56 16.47
C SER A 73 6.03 17.09 16.32
N PHE A 74 6.79 16.18 16.96
CA PHE A 74 6.48 14.74 16.91
C PHE A 74 5.05 14.43 17.37
N ARG A 75 4.56 15.08 18.44
CA ARG A 75 3.18 14.92 18.91
C ARG A 75 2.16 15.43 17.89
N GLN A 76 2.43 16.56 17.25
CA GLN A 76 1.56 17.08 16.19
C GLN A 76 1.54 16.16 14.98
N MET A 77 2.68 15.56 14.61
CA MET A 77 2.74 14.56 13.53
C MET A 77 1.87 13.34 13.84
N LEU A 78 1.95 12.78 15.06
CA LEU A 78 1.12 11.63 15.44
C LEU A 78 -0.37 11.97 15.33
N SER A 79 -0.77 13.15 15.80
CA SER A 79 -2.15 13.64 15.67
C SER A 79 -2.55 13.90 14.22
N GLU A 80 -1.63 14.44 13.43
CA GLU A 80 -1.83 14.71 12.01
C GLU A 80 -1.92 13.41 11.20
N LEU A 81 -1.25 12.34 11.60
CA LEU A 81 -1.39 11.03 10.95
C LEU A 81 -2.61 10.25 11.46
N GLY A 82 -3.27 10.71 12.52
CA GLY A 82 -4.39 10.01 13.15
C GLY A 82 -3.96 8.83 14.03
N LEU A 83 -2.67 8.75 14.38
CA LEU A 83 -2.09 7.69 15.21
C LEU A 83 -2.41 7.87 16.71
N ASP A 84 -3.05 8.97 17.10
CA ASP A 84 -3.51 9.21 18.48
C ASP A 84 -5.00 8.89 18.68
N ARG A 85 -5.69 8.31 17.69
CA ARG A 85 -7.16 8.13 17.66
C ARG A 85 -7.62 6.68 17.59
N PHE A 86 -6.95 5.78 18.29
CA PHE A 86 -7.34 4.38 18.31
C PHE A 86 -8.79 4.19 18.80
N SER A 87 -9.56 3.36 18.10
CA SER A 87 -10.96 3.09 18.45
C SER A 87 -11.37 1.64 18.16
N TRP A 88 -11.62 0.86 19.23
CA TRP A 88 -12.14 -0.51 19.13
C TRP A 88 -13.47 -0.60 18.35
N LYS A 89 -14.34 0.41 18.50
CA LYS A 89 -15.60 0.47 17.76
C LYS A 89 -15.37 0.55 16.25
N ASN A 90 -14.40 1.36 15.82
CA ASN A 90 -14.06 1.47 14.40
C ASN A 90 -13.39 0.19 13.90
N MET A 91 -12.53 -0.44 14.69
CA MET A 91 -11.92 -1.74 14.36
C MET A 91 -12.97 -2.83 14.12
N LEU A 92 -13.96 -2.95 15.02
CA LEU A 92 -15.08 -3.89 14.83
C LEU A 92 -15.88 -3.56 13.57
N LEU A 93 -16.18 -2.28 13.36
CA LEU A 93 -16.89 -1.82 12.16
C LEU A 93 -16.11 -2.14 10.89
N ALA A 94 -14.78 -2.00 10.89
CA ALA A 94 -13.90 -2.37 9.78
C ALA A 94 -14.08 -3.85 9.39
N VAL A 95 -14.10 -4.75 10.36
CA VAL A 95 -14.39 -6.18 10.12
C VAL A 95 -15.79 -6.38 9.55
N LEU A 96 -16.80 -5.72 10.11
CA LEU A 96 -18.19 -5.88 9.67
C LEU A 96 -18.43 -5.39 8.25
N VAL A 97 -17.84 -4.24 7.85
CA VAL A 97 -17.98 -3.74 6.47
C VAL A 97 -17.14 -4.54 5.48
N MET A 98 -16.09 -5.21 5.95
CA MET A 98 -15.26 -6.07 5.13
C MET A 98 -16.00 -7.32 4.64
N ILE A 99 -16.90 -7.88 5.44
CA ILE A 99 -17.65 -9.09 5.05
C ILE A 99 -18.46 -8.88 3.75
N PRO A 100 -19.38 -7.90 3.64
CA PRO A 100 -20.13 -7.70 2.40
C PRO A 100 -19.23 -7.27 1.24
N PHE A 101 -18.20 -6.46 1.49
CA PHE A 101 -17.23 -6.10 0.45
C PHE A 101 -16.49 -7.35 -0.08
N ALA A 102 -16.06 -8.23 0.82
CA ALA A 102 -15.38 -9.47 0.50
C ALA A 102 -16.24 -10.39 -0.37
N LEU A 103 -17.51 -10.55 -0.01
CA LEU A 103 -18.46 -11.34 -0.78
C LEU A 103 -18.69 -10.72 -2.18
N PHE A 104 -18.93 -9.41 -2.25
CA PHE A 104 -19.04 -8.70 -3.54
C PHE A 104 -17.78 -8.89 -4.38
N TYR A 105 -16.60 -8.65 -3.80
CA TYR A 105 -15.34 -8.70 -4.51
C TYR A 105 -15.06 -10.11 -5.02
N ARG A 106 -15.22 -11.14 -4.18
CA ARG A 106 -14.92 -12.53 -4.57
C ARG A 106 -15.94 -13.11 -5.54
N LEU A 107 -17.22 -12.89 -5.31
CA LEU A 107 -18.29 -13.55 -6.08
C LEU A 107 -18.62 -12.82 -7.38
N LEU A 108 -18.43 -11.51 -7.42
CA LEU A 108 -18.78 -10.68 -8.58
C LEU A 108 -17.54 -10.06 -9.21
N TRP A 109 -16.72 -9.35 -8.43
CA TRP A 109 -15.63 -8.60 -9.04
C TRP A 109 -14.54 -9.48 -9.66
N VAL A 110 -14.11 -10.51 -8.93
CA VAL A 110 -13.01 -11.38 -9.36
C VAL A 110 -13.29 -12.08 -10.69
N PRO A 111 -14.38 -12.85 -10.86
CA PRO A 111 -14.60 -13.61 -12.09
C PRO A 111 -14.94 -12.72 -13.29
N TYR A 112 -15.65 -11.61 -13.08
CA TYR A 112 -16.16 -10.80 -14.20
C TYR A 112 -15.25 -9.64 -14.59
N PHE A 113 -14.39 -9.16 -13.68
CA PHE A 113 -13.56 -7.96 -13.92
C PHE A 113 -12.09 -8.18 -13.62
N TRP A 114 -11.75 -8.70 -12.42
CA TRP A 114 -10.35 -8.82 -12.03
C TRP A 114 -9.61 -9.81 -12.92
N GLU A 115 -10.13 -11.03 -13.10
CA GLU A 115 -9.43 -12.08 -13.85
C GLU A 115 -9.31 -11.75 -15.35
N PRO A 116 -10.36 -11.29 -16.05
CA PRO A 116 -10.23 -10.80 -17.43
C PRO A 116 -9.26 -9.62 -17.54
N GLY A 117 -9.33 -8.67 -16.60
CA GLY A 117 -8.44 -7.51 -16.57
C GLY A 117 -6.98 -7.88 -16.33
N PHE A 118 -6.72 -8.83 -15.43
CA PHE A 118 -5.38 -9.37 -15.17
C PHE A 118 -4.81 -10.00 -16.43
N ARG A 119 -5.55 -10.90 -17.09
CA ARG A 119 -5.10 -11.57 -18.32
C ARG A 119 -4.84 -10.56 -19.45
N PHE A 120 -5.71 -9.57 -19.61
CA PHE A 120 -5.54 -8.52 -20.60
C PHE A 120 -4.27 -7.70 -20.35
N LEU A 121 -4.05 -7.23 -19.11
CA LEU A 121 -2.88 -6.42 -18.78
C LEU A 121 -1.60 -7.25 -18.79
N ASP A 122 -1.62 -8.48 -18.32
CA ASP A 122 -0.44 -9.36 -18.30
C ASP A 122 0.03 -9.77 -19.71
N ALA A 123 -0.85 -9.69 -20.71
CA ALA A 123 -0.50 -9.84 -22.12
C ALA A 123 0.26 -8.64 -22.70
N ILE A 124 0.29 -7.49 -22.00
CA ILE A 124 1.04 -6.31 -22.42
C ILE A 124 2.47 -6.42 -21.86
N PRO A 125 3.52 -6.44 -22.71
CA PRO A 125 4.89 -6.72 -22.24
C PRO A 125 5.40 -5.83 -21.11
N VAL A 126 5.00 -4.55 -21.08
CA VAL A 126 5.44 -3.61 -20.03
C VAL A 126 4.75 -3.83 -18.68
N PHE A 127 3.59 -4.51 -18.66
CA PHE A 127 2.86 -4.85 -17.44
C PHE A 127 2.99 -6.32 -17.04
N HIS A 128 3.62 -7.13 -17.90
CA HIS A 128 3.87 -8.54 -17.61
C HIS A 128 4.80 -8.68 -16.41
N ILE A 129 4.35 -9.43 -15.40
CA ILE A 129 5.16 -9.70 -14.20
C ILE A 129 6.10 -10.87 -14.52
N PRO A 130 7.44 -10.74 -14.43
CA PRO A 130 8.35 -11.83 -14.74
C PRO A 130 8.22 -13.01 -13.76
N ASP A 131 8.50 -14.24 -14.22
CA ASP A 131 8.32 -15.47 -13.42
C ASP A 131 9.15 -15.53 -12.14
N TRP A 132 10.31 -14.85 -12.13
CA TRP A 132 11.19 -14.76 -10.96
C TRP A 132 10.72 -13.72 -9.92
N HIS A 133 9.69 -12.92 -10.23
CA HIS A 133 9.20 -11.89 -9.34
C HIS A 133 8.48 -12.52 -8.14
N TRP A 134 8.72 -12.00 -6.93
CA TRP A 134 8.20 -12.59 -5.68
C TRP A 134 6.67 -12.76 -5.67
N GLN A 135 5.96 -11.91 -6.40
CA GLN A 135 4.50 -11.94 -6.51
C GLN A 135 3.95 -13.09 -7.36
N LYS A 136 4.74 -13.65 -8.29
CA LYS A 136 4.37 -14.86 -9.03
C LYS A 136 4.66 -16.13 -8.22
N ILE A 137 5.71 -16.11 -7.41
CA ILE A 137 6.15 -17.26 -6.61
C ILE A 137 5.16 -17.55 -5.46
N GLY A 138 4.37 -16.57 -5.02
CA GLY A 138 3.31 -16.80 -4.02
C GLY A 138 3.84 -17.16 -2.64
N ILE A 139 3.00 -16.97 -1.61
CA ILE A 139 3.37 -17.22 -0.22
C ILE A 139 3.61 -18.71 0.05
N VAL A 140 2.79 -19.59 -0.54
CA VAL A 140 2.85 -21.04 -0.31
C VAL A 140 4.18 -21.60 -0.81
N SER A 141 4.59 -21.28 -2.03
CA SER A 141 5.86 -21.77 -2.54
C SER A 141 7.04 -21.16 -1.77
N ALA A 142 6.96 -19.89 -1.36
CA ALA A 142 8.00 -19.30 -0.49
C ALA A 142 8.15 -20.00 0.87
N MET A 143 7.05 -20.50 1.46
CA MET A 143 7.08 -21.32 2.69
C MET A 143 7.76 -22.68 2.49
N GLU A 144 7.70 -23.23 1.27
CA GLU A 144 8.35 -24.49 0.91
C GLU A 144 9.85 -24.30 0.66
N TYR A 145 10.25 -23.19 0.05
CA TYR A 145 11.65 -22.93 -0.33
C TYR A 145 12.52 -22.38 0.81
N LEU A 146 11.96 -21.66 1.78
CA LEU A 146 12.75 -20.99 2.82
C LEU A 146 12.67 -21.68 4.18
N PRO A 147 13.78 -21.74 4.94
CA PRO A 147 13.74 -22.14 6.34
C PRO A 147 12.73 -21.29 7.11
N LYS A 148 11.87 -21.92 7.92
CA LYS A 148 10.84 -21.22 8.71
C LYS A 148 11.41 -20.12 9.61
N THR A 149 12.66 -20.29 10.07
CA THR A 149 13.41 -19.31 10.86
C THR A 149 13.71 -18.01 10.12
N VAL A 150 13.74 -18.04 8.78
CA VAL A 150 13.94 -16.87 7.90
C VAL A 150 12.61 -16.38 7.36
N PHE A 151 11.77 -17.30 6.87
CA PHE A 151 10.49 -16.97 6.27
C PHE A 151 9.55 -16.24 7.23
N ILE A 152 9.35 -16.76 8.45
CA ILE A 152 8.36 -16.21 9.39
C ILE A 152 8.69 -14.76 9.77
N PRO A 153 9.93 -14.42 10.20
CA PRO A 153 10.27 -13.03 10.50
C PRO A 153 10.18 -12.11 9.28
N ALA A 154 10.59 -12.56 8.10
CA ALA A 154 10.51 -11.77 6.88
C ALA A 154 9.05 -11.49 6.49
N PHE A 155 8.21 -12.52 6.56
CA PHE A 155 6.79 -12.42 6.27
C PHE A 155 6.04 -11.51 7.25
N ILE A 156 6.28 -11.66 8.56
CA ILE A 156 5.71 -10.78 9.58
C ILE A 156 6.18 -9.34 9.36
N THR A 157 7.46 -9.16 9.03
CA THR A 157 8.03 -7.84 8.75
C THR A 157 7.32 -7.21 7.56
N VAL A 158 7.20 -7.90 6.43
CA VAL A 158 6.46 -7.41 5.26
C VAL A 158 5.03 -7.10 5.61
N LEU A 159 4.32 -7.99 6.31
CA LEU A 159 2.94 -7.75 6.69
C LEU A 159 2.84 -6.49 7.55
N ILE A 160 3.56 -6.37 8.66
CA ILE A 160 3.42 -5.21 9.53
C ILE A 160 3.88 -3.93 8.82
N ALA A 161 5.05 -4.00 8.17
CA ALA A 161 5.70 -2.86 7.54
C ALA A 161 4.91 -2.35 6.33
N ASN A 162 4.37 -3.25 5.50
CA ASN A 162 3.58 -2.90 4.33
C ASN A 162 2.29 -2.19 4.72
N HIS A 163 1.48 -2.80 5.60
CA HIS A 163 0.19 -2.23 5.97
C HIS A 163 0.35 -0.94 6.79
N LEU A 164 1.29 -0.89 7.73
CA LEU A 164 1.51 0.32 8.52
C LEU A 164 2.06 1.45 7.64
N GLY A 165 3.10 1.17 6.84
CA GLY A 165 3.75 2.15 5.98
C GLY A 165 2.78 2.75 4.97
N GLU A 166 2.04 1.90 4.24
CA GLU A 166 1.09 2.36 3.24
C GLU A 166 -0.08 3.12 3.84
N GLU A 167 -0.68 2.67 4.95
CA GLU A 167 -1.83 3.38 5.52
C GLU A 167 -1.41 4.71 6.16
N VAL A 168 -0.24 4.79 6.80
CA VAL A 168 0.32 6.05 7.31
C VAL A 168 0.61 7.02 6.16
N PHE A 169 1.22 6.52 5.08
CA PHE A 169 1.60 7.34 3.94
C PHE A 169 0.40 7.80 3.12
N PHE A 170 -0.46 6.88 2.65
CA PHE A 170 -1.56 7.22 1.76
C PHE A 170 -2.75 7.83 2.49
N ARG A 171 -3.14 7.30 3.65
CA ARG A 171 -4.36 7.73 4.36
C ARG A 171 -4.03 8.80 5.40
N GLY A 172 -3.03 8.56 6.24
CA GLY A 172 -2.60 9.54 7.24
C GLY A 172 -2.03 10.82 6.63
N PHE A 173 -1.15 10.69 5.63
CA PHE A 173 -0.39 11.80 5.07
C PHE A 173 -0.96 12.33 3.74
N LEU A 174 -1.02 11.53 2.69
CA LEU A 174 -1.35 12.03 1.35
C LEU A 174 -2.82 12.40 1.19
N PHE A 175 -3.76 11.59 1.72
CA PHE A 175 -5.19 11.83 1.60
C PHE A 175 -5.57 13.27 1.98
N LYS A 176 -5.14 13.72 3.17
CA LYS A 176 -5.42 15.07 3.70
C LYS A 176 -4.90 16.19 2.80
N ARG A 177 -3.77 15.97 2.13
CA ARG A 177 -3.17 16.94 1.19
C ARG A 177 -3.80 16.90 -0.20
N THR A 178 -4.51 15.81 -0.50
CA THR A 178 -5.32 15.64 -1.71
C THR A 178 -6.72 16.22 -1.54
N GLU A 179 -7.24 16.35 -0.31
CA GLU A 179 -8.57 16.90 -0.01
C GLU A 179 -8.85 18.30 -0.61
N PRO A 180 -7.92 19.27 -0.56
CA PRO A 180 -8.13 20.59 -1.16
C PRO A 180 -8.39 20.59 -2.68
N PHE A 181 -8.05 19.50 -3.37
CA PHE A 181 -8.23 19.36 -4.82
C PHE A 181 -9.58 18.74 -5.18
N PHE A 182 -9.99 17.67 -4.48
CA PHE A 182 -11.16 16.86 -4.87
C PHE A 182 -12.34 16.95 -3.90
N GLY A 183 -12.16 17.54 -2.72
CA GLY A 183 -13.21 17.69 -1.71
C GLY A 183 -13.88 16.36 -1.35
N LYS A 184 -15.19 16.26 -1.50
CA LYS A 184 -15.95 15.03 -1.20
C LYS A 184 -15.55 13.82 -2.06
N TRP A 185 -14.93 14.03 -3.21
CA TRP A 185 -14.51 12.97 -4.13
C TRP A 185 -13.08 12.48 -3.87
N THR A 186 -12.41 13.00 -2.84
CA THR A 186 -11.03 12.65 -2.52
C THR A 186 -10.85 11.15 -2.32
N PHE A 187 -11.83 10.44 -1.78
CA PHE A 187 -11.70 8.99 -1.59
C PHE A 187 -11.63 8.19 -2.89
N ILE A 188 -12.35 8.62 -3.93
CA ILE A 188 -12.24 8.00 -5.26
C ILE A 188 -10.89 8.36 -5.86
N ALA A 189 -10.55 9.64 -5.89
CA ALA A 189 -9.31 10.11 -6.50
C ALA A 189 -8.07 9.50 -5.83
N ALA A 190 -7.94 9.61 -4.50
CA ALA A 190 -6.81 9.04 -3.76
C ALA A 190 -6.79 7.51 -3.82
N GLY A 191 -7.95 6.84 -3.82
CA GLY A 191 -8.04 5.39 -3.99
C GLY A 191 -7.57 4.92 -5.36
N LEU A 192 -7.93 5.64 -6.44
CA LEU A 192 -7.45 5.35 -7.80
C LEU A 192 -5.96 5.66 -7.95
N ILE A 193 -5.47 6.79 -7.43
CA ILE A 193 -4.03 7.12 -7.48
C ILE A 193 -3.23 6.08 -6.69
N PHE A 194 -3.73 5.61 -5.55
CA PHE A 194 -3.13 4.50 -4.82
C PHE A 194 -3.07 3.23 -5.68
N ILE A 195 -4.04 2.95 -6.54
CA ILE A 195 -3.94 1.78 -7.43
C ILE A 195 -2.93 2.02 -8.54
N LEU A 196 -2.95 3.22 -9.14
CA LEU A 196 -2.02 3.60 -10.20
C LEU A 196 -0.56 3.67 -9.74
N HIS A 197 -0.29 3.90 -8.44
CA HIS A 197 1.07 3.96 -7.93
C HIS A 197 1.80 2.60 -8.02
N HIS A 198 1.04 1.50 -8.07
CA HIS A 198 1.55 0.14 -8.14
C HIS A 198 1.95 -0.27 -9.57
N THR A 199 2.61 0.62 -10.32
CA THR A 199 3.03 0.39 -11.70
C THR A 199 3.87 -0.87 -11.86
N PHE A 200 4.67 -1.22 -10.84
CA PHE A 200 5.49 -2.43 -10.79
C PHE A 200 4.72 -3.75 -10.79
N GLN A 201 3.42 -3.69 -10.53
CA GLN A 201 2.51 -4.84 -10.50
C GLN A 201 1.16 -4.49 -11.13
N ALA A 202 1.21 -3.69 -12.21
CA ALA A 202 0.04 -3.11 -12.83
C ALA A 202 -1.00 -4.17 -13.25
N SER A 203 -0.55 -5.29 -13.84
CA SER A 203 -1.46 -6.36 -14.27
C SER A 203 -2.28 -6.94 -13.13
N ARG A 204 -1.69 -7.06 -11.93
CA ARG A 204 -2.35 -7.61 -10.74
C ARG A 204 -3.22 -6.58 -10.00
N THR A 205 -2.73 -5.33 -9.88
CA THR A 205 -3.33 -4.31 -9.00
C THR A 205 -4.35 -3.43 -9.68
N TYR A 206 -4.18 -3.09 -10.97
CA TYR A 206 -5.12 -2.20 -11.65
C TYR A 206 -6.53 -2.79 -11.74
N PRO A 207 -6.71 -4.09 -12.05
CA PRO A 207 -8.03 -4.71 -12.01
C PRO A 207 -8.61 -4.79 -10.60
N ALA A 208 -7.79 -4.61 -9.55
CA ALA A 208 -8.19 -4.60 -8.15
C ALA A 208 -8.60 -3.21 -7.64
N PHE A 209 -8.85 -2.24 -8.52
CA PHE A 209 -9.09 -0.85 -8.12
C PHE A 209 -10.21 -0.63 -7.08
N PRO A 210 -11.30 -1.43 -7.02
CA PRO A 210 -12.31 -1.23 -5.98
C PRO A 210 -11.76 -1.39 -4.56
N ILE A 211 -10.69 -2.17 -4.38
CA ILE A 211 -9.97 -2.28 -3.10
C ILE A 211 -9.44 -0.92 -2.68
N GLY A 212 -8.70 -0.24 -3.55
CA GLY A 212 -8.11 1.07 -3.27
C GLY A 212 -9.18 2.10 -2.90
N ILE A 213 -10.30 2.12 -3.63
CA ILE A 213 -11.44 3.00 -3.34
C ILE A 213 -12.10 2.63 -2.01
N PHE A 214 -12.29 1.34 -1.73
CA PHE A 214 -12.95 0.87 -0.50
C PHE A 214 -12.18 1.24 0.76
N VAL A 215 -10.87 0.92 0.81
CA VAL A 215 -10.03 1.24 1.98
C VAL A 215 -9.95 2.75 2.19
N THR A 216 -9.83 3.52 1.10
CA THR A 216 -9.79 4.98 1.15
C THR A 216 -11.15 5.57 1.54
N GLY A 217 -12.26 4.96 1.11
CA GLY A 217 -13.62 5.32 1.49
C GLY A 217 -13.87 5.10 2.98
N TYR A 218 -13.39 3.99 3.53
CA TYR A 218 -13.42 3.75 4.97
C TYR A 218 -12.66 4.85 5.73
N TYR A 219 -11.45 5.21 5.27
CA TYR A 219 -10.70 6.32 5.88
C TYR A 219 -11.47 7.64 5.80
N ALA A 220 -12.03 7.97 4.64
CA ALA A 220 -12.79 9.21 4.44
C ALA A 220 -13.99 9.30 5.39
N TRP A 221 -14.66 8.17 5.66
CA TRP A 221 -15.80 8.07 6.56
C TRP A 221 -15.41 8.12 8.04
N ARG A 222 -14.43 7.31 8.46
CA ARG A 222 -14.13 7.08 9.88
C ARG A 222 -12.96 7.90 10.41
N ARG A 223 -12.07 8.36 9.52
CA ARG A 223 -10.78 8.99 9.86
C ARG A 223 -9.97 8.16 10.86
N ASP A 224 -10.07 6.85 10.73
CA ASP A 224 -9.44 5.86 11.60
C ASP A 224 -8.42 5.06 10.81
N ILE A 225 -7.15 5.33 11.08
CA ILE A 225 -6.04 4.66 10.39
C ILE A 225 -5.89 3.20 10.81
N TYR A 226 -6.25 2.86 12.06
CA TYR A 226 -6.14 1.50 12.56
C TYR A 226 -7.15 0.58 11.89
N GLY A 227 -8.40 1.03 11.71
CA GLY A 227 -9.39 0.32 10.92
C GLY A 227 -8.95 0.12 9.46
N CYS A 228 -8.29 1.10 8.85
CA CYS A 228 -7.70 0.95 7.51
C CYS A 228 -6.58 -0.11 7.48
N ILE A 229 -5.67 -0.08 8.46
CA ILE A 229 -4.59 -1.08 8.59
C ILE A 229 -5.19 -2.48 8.72
N LEU A 230 -6.22 -2.65 9.55
CA LEU A 230 -6.90 -3.93 9.72
C LEU A 230 -7.60 -4.39 8.43
N ILE A 231 -8.34 -3.49 7.77
CA ILE A 231 -9.00 -3.79 6.50
C ILE A 231 -7.96 -4.27 5.49
N HIS A 232 -6.91 -3.47 5.28
CA HIS A 232 -5.88 -3.76 4.30
C HIS A 232 -5.16 -5.08 4.63
N PHE A 233 -4.87 -5.32 5.91
CA PHE A 233 -4.33 -6.61 6.38
C PHE A 233 -5.23 -7.79 6.03
N ILE A 234 -6.52 -7.72 6.37
CA ILE A 234 -7.50 -8.77 6.06
C ILE A 234 -7.55 -9.01 4.55
N MET A 235 -7.49 -7.95 3.74
CA MET A 235 -7.54 -8.07 2.29
C MET A 235 -6.35 -8.84 1.73
N ASN A 236 -5.13 -8.52 2.16
CA ASN A 236 -3.92 -9.19 1.68
C ASN A 236 -3.78 -10.64 2.18
N VAL A 237 -4.49 -11.01 3.24
CA VAL A 237 -4.50 -12.40 3.75
C VAL A 237 -5.59 -13.23 3.07
N ILE A 238 -6.74 -12.64 2.74
CA ILE A 238 -7.91 -13.37 2.20
C ILE A 238 -7.96 -13.38 0.66
N PHE A 239 -7.45 -12.35 -0.02
CA PHE A 239 -7.51 -12.19 -1.49
C PHE A 239 -6.15 -12.33 -2.15
#